data_AF-B7PUP5-F1
#
_entry.id   AF-B7PUP5-F1
#
_cell.length_a   1.000
_cell.length_b   1.000
_cell.length_c   1.000
_cell.angle_alpha   90.00
_cell.angle_beta   90.00
_cell.angle_gamma   90.00
#
_symmetry.space_group_name_H-M   'P 1'
#
loop_
_entity.id
_entity.type
_entity.pdbx_description
1 polymer ?
#
loop_
_entity_poly.entity_id
_entity_poly.type
_entity_poly.pdbx_seq_one_letter_code
_entity_poly.pdbx_strand_id
1 'polypeptide(L)' 'VQGIWNYWGQEDLTAMLKEFFYTLYFKYLSVNPKDRRVVVAESVLCPTLFRNTVAQVLFEHFE' A
#
# COMPACT_ATOMS: atom_id res chain seq x y z
N VAL A 1 -12.87 -7.30 -10.21
CA VAL A 1 -11.94 -6.44 -9.44
C VAL A 1 -10.56 -6.64 -10.05
N GLN A 2 -9.95 -5.58 -10.59
CA GLN A 2 -8.60 -5.65 -11.15
C GLN A 2 -7.62 -5.91 -10.00
N GLY A 3 -6.77 -6.93 -10.14
CA GLY A 3 -5.77 -7.24 -9.11
C GLY A 3 -4.70 -6.16 -9.07
N ILE A 4 -4.20 -5.84 -7.88
CA ILE A 4 -3.16 -4.80 -7.67
C ILE A 4 -1.91 -5.06 -8.53
N TRP A 5 -1.64 -6.31 -8.88
CA TRP A 5 -0.51 -6.73 -9.74
C TRP A 5 -0.63 -6.29 -11.21
N ASN A 6 -1.82 -5.87 -11.67
CA ASN A 6 -2.06 -5.44 -13.04
C ASN A 6 -2.02 -3.90 -13.16
N TYR A 7 -0.87 -3.31 -12.79
CA TYR A 7 -0.62 -1.86 -12.88
C TYR A 7 0.18 -1.49 -14.14
N TRP A 8 -0.07 -0.29 -14.66
CA TRP A 8 0.59 0.22 -15.88
C TRP A 8 1.78 1.15 -15.59
N GLY A 9 2.02 1.49 -14.32
CA GLY A 9 3.11 2.36 -13.90
C GLY A 9 3.03 2.72 -12.42
N GLN A 10 3.97 3.56 -11.96
CA GLN A 10 4.05 3.97 -10.55
C GLN A 10 2.81 4.73 -10.09
N GLU A 11 2.27 5.65 -10.91
CA GLU A 11 1.12 6.48 -10.53
C GLU A 11 -0.15 5.63 -10.35
N ASP A 12 -0.40 4.71 -11.28
CA ASP A 12 -1.52 3.76 -11.22
C ASP A 12 -1.38 2.83 -10.00
N LEU A 13 -0.19 2.28 -9.78
CA LEU A 13 0.08 1.47 -8.59
C LEU A 13 -0.11 2.26 -7.29
N THR A 14 0.30 3.52 -7.26
CA THR A 14 0.12 4.42 -6.12
C THR A 14 -1.36 4.62 -5.80
N ALA A 15 -2.18 4.90 -6.83
CA ALA A 15 -3.62 5.04 -6.66
C ALA A 15 -4.27 3.76 -6.13
N MET A 16 -3.91 2.60 -6.71
CA MET A 16 -4.44 1.30 -6.26
C MET A 16 -4.03 0.96 -4.82
N LEU A 17 -2.78 1.23 -4.43
CA LEU A 17 -2.29 0.96 -3.08
C LEU A 17 -2.94 1.88 -2.04
N LYS A 18 -3.22 3.16 -2.38
CA LYS A 18 -3.96 4.06 -1.49
C LYS A 18 -5.35 3.52 -1.17
N GLU A 19 -6.11 3.13 -2.20
CA GLU A 19 -7.45 2.57 -2.01
C GLU A 19 -7.42 1.26 -1.22
N PHE A 20 -6.42 0.43 -1.50
CA PHE A 20 -6.20 -0.81 -0.75
C PHE A 20 -5.94 -0.56 0.74
N PHE A 21 -4.98 0.30 1.08
CA PHE A 21 -4.65 0.61 2.46
C PHE A 21 -5.75 1.40 3.17
N TYR A 22 -6.46 2.28 2.47
CA TYR A 22 -7.63 2.97 3.02
C TYR A 22 -8.69 1.94 3.43
N THR A 23 -9.00 0.99 2.55
CA THR A 23 -9.93 -0.10 2.88
C THR A 23 -9.40 -0.93 4.05
N LEU A 24 -8.11 -1.25 4.09
CA LEU A 24 -7.51 -2.01 5.18
C LEU A 24 -7.67 -1.30 6.54
N TYR A 25 -7.22 -0.05 6.65
CA TYR A 25 -7.23 0.68 7.92
C TYR A 25 -8.63 1.06 8.38
N PHE A 26 -9.47 1.59 7.49
CA PHE A 26 -10.75 2.16 7.89
C PHE A 26 -11.88 1.13 7.90
N LYS A 27 -11.92 0.22 6.92
CA LYS A 27 -13.00 -0.77 6.82
C LYS A 27 -12.73 -2.02 7.65
N TYR A 28 -11.50 -2.52 7.67
CA TYR A 28 -11.20 -3.81 8.32
C TYR A 28 -10.60 -3.65 9.72
N LEU A 29 -9.66 -2.73 9.91
CA LEU A 29 -8.99 -2.55 11.19
C LEU A 29 -9.69 -1.53 12.10
N SER A 30 -10.37 -0.55 11.51
CA SER A 30 -10.97 0.59 12.21
C SER A 30 -10.00 1.27 13.19
N VAL A 31 -8.73 1.37 12.80
CA VAL A 31 -7.68 2.04 13.56
C VAL A 31 -7.09 3.19 12.75
N ASN A 32 -6.59 4.20 13.46
CA ASN A 32 -5.78 5.23 12.84
C ASN A 32 -4.41 4.62 12.44
N PRO A 33 -3.99 4.69 11.16
CA PRO A 33 -2.68 4.21 10.71
C PRO A 33 -1.52 4.86 11.47
N LYS A 34 -1.67 6.09 11.96
CA LYS A 34 -0.64 6.81 12.72
C LYS A 34 -0.35 6.21 14.10
N ASP A 35 -1.34 5.53 14.69
CA ASP A 35 -1.25 5.00 16.06
C ASP A 35 -0.69 3.58 16.11
N ARG A 36 -0.34 2.99 14.96
CA ARG A 36 0.04 1.57 14.85
C ARG A 36 1.27 1.40 13.96
N ARG A 37 2.23 0.63 14.47
CA ARG A 37 3.37 0.19 13.67
C ARG A 37 2.92 -0.93 12.73
N VAL A 38 3.40 -0.88 11.49
CA VAL A 38 3.12 -1.91 10.47
C VAL A 38 4.39 -2.61 10.04
N VAL A 39 4.28 -3.92 9.88
CA VAL A 39 5.33 -4.78 9.31
C VAL A 39 4.82 -5.30 7.99
N VAL A 40 5.52 -4.98 6.90
CA VAL A 40 5.20 -5.48 5.56
C VAL A 40 6.07 -6.71 5.30
N ALA A 41 5.43 -7.86 5.16
CA ALA A 41 6.09 -9.08 4.71
C ALA A 41 5.95 -9.19 3.19
N GLU A 42 7.07 -9.25 2.48
CA GLU A 42 7.10 -9.36 1.03
C GLU A 42 7.99 -10.50 0.55
N SER A 43 7.81 -10.90 -0.71
CA SER A 43 8.71 -11.84 -1.38
C SER A 43 10.07 -11.19 -1.65
N VAL A 44 11.14 -11.97 -1.53
CA VAL A 44 12.50 -11.53 -1.88
C VAL A 44 12.61 -11.09 -3.35
N LEU A 45 11.76 -11.64 -4.21
CA LEU A 45 11.72 -11.33 -5.65
C LEU A 45 10.73 -10.20 -6.00
N CYS A 46 10.19 -9.48 -5.01
CA CYS A 46 9.26 -8.39 -5.26
C CYS A 46 9.95 -7.27 -6.07
N PRO A 47 9.31 -6.75 -7.14
CA PRO A 47 9.88 -5.64 -7.90
C PRO A 47 10.17 -4.43 -6.99
N THR A 48 11.35 -3.84 -7.12
CA THR A 48 11.76 -2.66 -6.33
C THR A 48 10.78 -1.51 -6.47
N LEU A 49 10.21 -1.32 -7.67
CA LEU A 49 9.16 -0.34 -7.91
C LEU A 49 7.98 -0.55 -6.94
N PHE A 50 7.49 -1.78 -6.82
CA PHE A 50 6.35 -2.09 -5.97
C PHE A 50 6.66 -1.83 -4.49
N ARG A 51 7.79 -2.34 -3.99
CA ARG A 51 8.26 -2.10 -2.62
C ARG A 51 8.34 -0.60 -2.31
N ASN A 52 8.97 0.16 -3.20
CA ASN A 52 9.16 1.60 -2.98
C ASN A 52 7.82 2.35 -3.02
N THR A 53 6.89 1.97 -3.90
CA THR A 53 5.56 2.58 -3.93
C THR A 53 4.74 2.25 -2.68
N VAL A 54 4.84 1.03 -2.14
CA VAL A 54 4.22 0.67 -0.85
C VAL A 54 4.76 1.55 0.27
N ALA A 55 6.09 1.68 0.37
CA ALA A 55 6.72 2.54 1.36
C ALA A 55 6.26 3.99 1.19
N GLN A 56 6.30 4.52 -0.04
CA GLN A 56 5.86 5.88 -0.35
C GLN A 56 4.40 6.12 0.07
N VAL A 57 3.49 5.20 -0.22
CA VAL A 57 2.08 5.34 0.18
C VAL A 57 1.93 5.33 1.70
N LEU A 58 2.59 4.41 2.40
CA LEU A 58 2.50 4.32 3.86
C LEU A 58 3.06 5.55 4.56
N PHE A 59 4.20 6.08 4.11
CA PHE A 59 4.83 7.25 4.72
C PHE A 59 4.20 8.58 4.26
N GLU A 60 3.97 8.78 2.97
CA GLU A 60 3.51 10.11 2.49
C GLU A 60 1.99 10.32 2.65
N HIS A 61 1.19 9.25 2.70
CA HIS A 61 -0.28 9.37 2.73
C HIS A 61 -0.93 8.94 4.04
N PHE A 62 -0.29 8.04 4.79
CA PHE A 62 -0.87 7.47 6.01
C PHE A 62 -0.07 7.76 7.29
N GLU A 63 1.10 8.39 7.20
CA GLU A 63 1.83 8.96 8.36
C GLU A 63 1.13 10.20 8.92
#